data_AF-A0A418B8Y1-F1
#
_entry.id   AF-A0A418B8Y1-F1
#
_cell.length_a   1.000
_cell.length_b   1.000
_cell.length_c   1.000
_cell.angle_alpha   90.00
_cell.angle_beta   90.00
_cell.angle_gamma   90.00
#
_symmetry.space_group_name_H-M   'P 1'
#
loop_
_entity.id
_entity.type
_entity.pdbx_description
1 polymer ?
#
loop_
_entity_poly.entity_id
_entity_poly.type
_entity_poly.pdbx_seq_one_letter_code
_entity_poly.pdbx_strand_id
1 'polypeptide(L)'
;MSRPVTVTGYTKSPTMRHRWALGGVVVGVGVVCGEGDTCLASGTSTKYALAFCTKFQSSRCCLPVHDNMIQREFSNLLASSTVCAEMLNVHKSSLSQIMCASCSSQSPAFLSRPVDTAFFGGTATFKVCATFAAAVAPTEFDQCGLSQQAYRFSPCTPTNPVSATAAWPDSCRDGMYICQSKATQAFSCQTTPCAASDVPTGFANAPCSNFTCTPSSMFLNDNGGAKPVFYEDFAVEIVPDSEHCLGPVAADGSSAAVRRAGWNSIVVVVALGSAMRG
;
A
#
# COMPACT_ATOMS: atom_id res chain seq x y z
N MET A 1 -33.55 -27.74 -39.43
CA MET A 1 -33.70 -27.45 -40.87
C MET A 1 -34.47 -26.14 -41.00
N SER A 2 -34.09 -25.32 -41.99
CA SER A 2 -34.70 -24.04 -42.41
C SER A 2 -34.30 -22.75 -41.64
N ARG A 3 -33.25 -22.09 -42.17
CA ARG A 3 -33.09 -20.62 -42.30
C ARG A 3 -34.03 -20.10 -43.42
N PRO A 4 -34.09 -18.80 -43.80
CA PRO A 4 -33.99 -17.50 -43.09
C PRO A 4 -35.12 -16.52 -43.53
N VAL A 5 -35.21 -15.30 -42.95
CA VAL A 5 -35.63 -14.08 -43.70
C VAL A 5 -34.85 -12.87 -43.20
N THR A 6 -34.27 -12.14 -44.14
CA THR A 6 -33.65 -10.81 -44.02
C THR A 6 -34.56 -9.82 -44.77
N VAL A 7 -34.52 -8.51 -44.47
CA VAL A 7 -34.35 -7.40 -45.45
C VAL A 7 -34.72 -6.01 -44.86
N THR A 8 -33.73 -5.11 -44.95
CA THR A 8 -33.68 -3.61 -45.03
C THR A 8 -34.50 -2.75 -44.07
N GLY A 9 -34.01 -1.63 -43.52
CA GLY A 9 -32.93 -0.74 -43.94
C GLY A 9 -33.50 0.67 -44.17
N TYR A 10 -33.00 1.68 -43.45
CA TYR A 10 -33.06 3.08 -43.89
C TYR A 10 -31.74 3.77 -43.53
N THR A 11 -31.07 4.23 -44.58
CA THR A 11 -29.87 5.05 -44.57
C THR A 11 -30.23 6.53 -44.48
N LYS A 12 -29.42 7.31 -43.76
CA LYS A 12 -28.98 8.62 -44.27
C LYS A 12 -27.66 9.03 -43.64
N SER A 13 -26.62 9.01 -44.47
CA SER A 13 -25.38 9.76 -44.29
C SER A 13 -25.59 11.16 -44.90
N PRO A 14 -24.76 12.17 -44.55
CA PRO A 14 -23.66 12.39 -45.47
C PRO A 14 -22.31 12.62 -44.78
N THR A 15 -21.32 12.02 -45.42
CA THR A 15 -19.89 12.28 -45.39
C THR A 15 -19.51 13.76 -45.43
N MET A 16 -18.52 14.15 -44.63
CA MET A 16 -17.42 14.97 -45.14
C MET A 16 -16.08 14.41 -44.63
N ARG A 17 -15.21 14.08 -45.59
CA ARG A 17 -13.90 13.50 -45.40
C ARG A 17 -12.90 14.62 -45.11
N HIS A 18 -12.06 14.43 -44.09
CA HIS A 18 -10.65 14.78 -44.23
C HIS A 18 -9.78 13.65 -43.68
N ARG A 19 -8.94 13.14 -44.58
CA ARG A 19 -7.87 12.17 -44.36
C ARG A 19 -6.65 12.96 -43.90
N TRP A 20 -6.13 12.64 -42.72
CA TRP A 20 -4.70 12.64 -42.45
C TRP A 20 -4.40 11.36 -41.68
N ALA A 21 -3.54 10.53 -42.27
CA ALA A 21 -2.99 9.35 -41.64
C ALA A 21 -1.74 9.76 -40.88
N LEU A 22 -1.75 9.58 -39.55
CA LEU A 22 -0.55 9.36 -38.75
C LEU A 22 -0.92 8.27 -37.74
N GLY A 23 -0.22 7.15 -37.82
CA GLY A 23 -0.35 6.05 -36.87
C GLY A 23 0.06 6.51 -35.49
N GLY A 24 -0.91 6.63 -34.60
CA GLY A 24 -0.72 6.72 -33.17
C GLY A 24 -1.42 5.53 -32.54
N VAL A 25 -0.65 4.63 -31.93
CA VAL A 25 -1.19 3.69 -30.96
C VAL A 25 -1.75 4.55 -29.83
N VAL A 26 -3.07 4.71 -29.79
CA VAL A 26 -3.74 5.29 -28.63
C VAL A 26 -3.70 4.21 -27.56
N VAL A 27 -2.65 4.21 -26.73
CA VAL A 27 -2.70 3.53 -25.44
C VAL A 27 -3.73 4.29 -24.63
N GLY A 28 -4.98 3.83 -24.69
CA GLY A 28 -6.00 4.25 -23.75
C GLY A 28 -5.59 3.77 -22.38
N VAL A 29 -4.88 4.61 -21.63
CA VAL A 29 -4.81 4.49 -20.17
C VAL A 29 -6.22 4.76 -19.70
N GLY A 30 -7.02 3.71 -19.63
CA GLY A 30 -8.31 3.74 -18.95
C GLY A 30 -8.04 3.93 -17.47
N VAL A 31 -7.84 5.19 -17.07
CA VAL A 31 -8.08 5.59 -15.68
C VAL A 31 -9.53 5.24 -15.45
N VAL A 32 -9.77 4.24 -14.62
CA VAL A 32 -11.11 4.04 -14.07
C VAL A 32 -11.29 5.21 -13.11
N CYS A 33 -11.73 6.35 -13.63
CA CYS A 33 -12.28 7.41 -12.81
C CYS A 33 -13.63 6.88 -12.33
N GLY A 34 -13.63 6.21 -11.19
CA GLY A 34 -14.85 5.99 -10.44
C GLY A 34 -15.45 7.35 -10.10
N GLU A 35 -16.75 7.50 -10.31
CA GLU A 35 -17.50 8.68 -9.88
C GLU A 35 -17.29 8.89 -8.37
N GLY A 36 -16.54 9.96 -8.04
CA GLY A 36 -16.32 10.46 -6.69
C GLY A 36 -14.94 10.13 -6.14
N ASP A 37 -14.22 11.19 -5.74
CA ASP A 37 -13.11 11.21 -4.79
C ASP A 37 -13.53 10.66 -3.41
N THR A 38 -14.10 9.46 -3.35
CA THR A 38 -14.67 8.89 -2.13
C THR A 38 -13.56 8.28 -1.30
N CYS A 39 -13.30 8.94 -0.17
CA CYS A 39 -12.46 8.44 0.91
C CYS A 39 -12.69 6.95 1.22
N LEU A 40 -11.62 6.17 1.30
CA LEU A 40 -11.73 4.72 1.56
C LEU A 40 -12.31 4.42 2.96
N ALA A 41 -11.91 5.19 3.97
CA ALA A 41 -12.51 5.13 5.30
C ALA A 41 -13.81 5.97 5.41
N SER A 42 -14.35 6.50 4.31
CA SER A 42 -15.67 7.16 4.23
C SER A 42 -15.94 8.29 5.25
N GLY A 43 -14.92 9.03 5.70
CA GLY A 43 -15.07 10.03 6.78
C GLY A 43 -14.33 11.36 6.58
N THR A 44 -15.04 12.48 6.38
CA THR A 44 -14.38 13.78 6.08
C THR A 44 -14.52 14.86 7.15
N SER A 45 -15.24 14.59 8.25
CA SER A 45 -15.45 15.60 9.31
C SER A 45 -14.17 15.87 10.09
N THR A 46 -13.86 17.14 10.37
CA THR A 46 -12.72 17.61 11.19
C THR A 46 -13.11 18.07 12.60
N LYS A 47 -14.39 17.88 13.00
CA LYS A 47 -14.93 18.36 14.28
C LYS A 47 -14.15 17.87 15.52
N TYR A 48 -13.59 16.67 15.46
CA TYR A 48 -12.84 16.04 16.55
C TYR A 48 -11.45 15.66 16.06
N ALA A 49 -10.39 15.91 16.81
CA ALA A 49 -9.02 15.58 16.40
C ALA A 49 -8.82 14.06 16.26
N LEU A 50 -7.95 13.65 15.34
CA LEU A 50 -7.40 12.29 15.33
C LEU A 50 -6.35 12.19 16.44
N ALA A 51 -6.31 11.10 17.18
CA ALA A 51 -5.33 10.87 18.23
C ALA A 51 -4.07 10.17 17.73
N PHE A 52 -4.20 9.29 16.72
CA PHE A 52 -3.10 8.45 16.22
C PHE A 52 -2.57 8.93 14.87
N CYS A 53 -3.44 9.03 13.86
CA CYS A 53 -3.13 9.50 12.51
C CYS A 53 -3.02 11.04 12.42
N THR A 54 -2.29 11.64 13.37
CA THR A 54 -2.21 13.08 13.60
C THR A 54 -1.62 13.90 12.46
N LYS A 55 -0.98 13.27 11.47
CA LYS A 55 -0.54 13.97 10.25
C LYS A 55 -1.70 14.39 9.35
N PHE A 56 -2.88 13.78 9.49
CA PHE A 56 -4.06 14.06 8.66
C PHE A 56 -5.14 14.81 9.46
N GLN A 57 -4.80 15.94 10.12
CA GLN A 57 -5.81 16.71 10.88
C GLN A 57 -6.66 17.63 10.00
N SER A 58 -6.01 18.32 9.05
CA SER A 58 -6.59 19.42 8.27
C SER A 58 -7.35 18.94 7.04
N SER A 59 -6.86 17.90 6.37
CA SER A 59 -7.46 17.29 5.18
C SER A 59 -7.41 15.78 5.36
N ARG A 60 -8.58 15.15 5.53
CA ARG A 60 -8.64 13.75 5.96
C ARG A 60 -9.85 12.99 5.45
N CYS A 61 -9.65 11.69 5.35
CA CYS A 61 -10.61 10.69 4.91
C CYS A 61 -11.07 9.73 6.03
N CYS A 62 -10.70 10.00 7.28
CA CYS A 62 -11.11 9.21 8.43
C CYS A 62 -11.73 10.04 9.56
N LEU A 63 -12.56 9.36 10.37
CA LEU A 63 -13.15 9.86 11.61
C LEU A 63 -12.39 9.29 12.81
N PRO A 64 -12.54 9.85 14.03
CA PRO A 64 -11.89 9.32 15.23
C PRO A 64 -12.14 7.83 15.50
N VAL A 65 -13.30 7.30 15.10
CA VAL A 65 -13.58 5.85 15.23
C VAL A 65 -12.67 5.01 14.33
N HIS A 66 -12.40 5.46 13.10
CA HIS A 66 -11.49 4.79 12.18
C HIS A 66 -10.04 4.90 12.65
N ASP A 67 -9.66 6.08 13.16
CA ASP A 67 -8.36 6.32 13.77
C ASP A 67 -8.10 5.39 14.97
N ASN A 68 -9.11 5.20 15.83
CA ASN A 68 -9.01 4.27 16.96
C ASN A 68 -8.86 2.81 16.50
N MET A 69 -9.56 2.40 15.43
CA MET A 69 -9.38 1.07 14.84
C MET A 69 -7.95 0.88 14.32
N ILE A 70 -7.43 1.85 13.56
CA ILE A 70 -6.05 1.82 13.04
C ILE A 70 -5.05 1.75 14.19
N GLN A 71 -5.21 2.61 15.21
CA GLN A 71 -4.35 2.63 16.39
C GLN A 71 -4.36 1.28 17.11
N ARG A 72 -5.52 0.68 17.31
CA ARG A 72 -5.65 -0.61 18.00
C ARG A 72 -4.88 -1.70 17.25
N GLU A 73 -5.04 -1.79 15.94
CA GLU A 73 -4.33 -2.81 15.17
C GLU A 73 -2.81 -2.55 15.12
N PHE A 74 -2.38 -1.29 15.01
CA PHE A 74 -0.97 -0.93 15.12
C PHE A 74 -0.39 -1.31 16.49
N SER A 75 -1.08 -0.99 17.58
CA SER A 75 -0.64 -1.33 18.93
C SER A 75 -0.60 -2.82 19.16
N ASN A 76 -1.59 -3.57 18.66
CA ASN A 76 -1.61 -5.03 18.76
C ASN A 76 -0.42 -5.67 18.02
N LEU A 77 -0.09 -5.17 16.83
CA LEU A 77 1.06 -5.66 16.05
C LEU A 77 2.38 -5.46 16.78
N LEU A 78 2.52 -4.37 17.56
CA LEU A 78 3.72 -4.07 18.36
C LEU A 78 3.67 -4.62 19.80
N ALA A 79 2.59 -5.30 20.20
CA ALA A 79 2.35 -5.72 21.59
C ALA A 79 3.24 -6.87 22.08
N SER A 80 4.07 -7.47 21.21
CA SER A 80 4.93 -8.62 21.55
C SER A 80 6.00 -8.32 22.59
N SER A 81 6.43 -7.05 22.75
CA SER A 81 7.30 -6.65 23.86
C SER A 81 7.09 -5.18 24.27
N THR A 82 7.22 -4.90 25.56
CA THR A 82 7.17 -3.53 26.11
C THR A 82 8.26 -2.63 25.52
N VAL A 83 9.42 -3.21 25.19
CA VAL A 83 10.52 -2.53 24.49
C VAL A 83 10.07 -2.04 23.10
N CYS A 84 9.27 -2.84 22.40
CA CYS A 84 8.66 -2.47 21.12
C CYS A 84 7.53 -1.45 21.27
N ALA A 85 6.85 -1.39 22.42
CA ALA A 85 5.88 -0.32 22.69
C ALA A 85 6.56 1.03 22.99
N GLU A 86 7.71 1.01 23.68
CA GLU A 86 8.34 2.22 24.25
C GLU A 86 9.44 2.85 23.36
N MET A 87 10.12 2.06 22.52
CA MET A 87 11.15 2.61 21.63
C MET A 87 10.54 3.40 20.47
N LEU A 88 10.70 4.72 20.46
CA LEU A 88 10.47 5.54 19.27
C LEU A 88 11.57 5.25 18.25
N ASN A 89 11.22 4.60 17.13
CA ASN A 89 12.12 4.47 15.98
C ASN A 89 11.44 4.95 14.70
N VAL A 90 12.25 5.27 13.68
CA VAL A 90 11.76 5.78 12.39
C VAL A 90 10.90 4.75 11.65
N HIS A 91 11.16 3.46 11.87
CA HIS A 91 10.43 2.35 11.24
C HIS A 91 8.99 2.25 11.76
N LYS A 92 8.74 2.40 13.06
CA LYS A 92 7.40 2.50 13.66
C LYS A 92 6.64 3.72 13.20
N SER A 93 7.33 4.86 13.07
CA SER A 93 6.73 6.08 12.52
C SER A 93 6.36 5.94 11.04
N SER A 94 7.14 5.18 10.28
CA SER A 94 6.85 4.86 8.88
C SER A 94 5.68 3.87 8.77
N LEU A 95 5.69 2.84 9.61
CA LEU A 95 4.60 1.85 9.69
C LEU A 95 3.28 2.49 10.11
N SER A 96 3.28 3.38 11.11
CA SER A 96 2.06 4.09 11.51
C SER A 96 1.49 4.94 10.37
N GLN A 97 2.34 5.59 9.59
CA GLN A 97 1.92 6.34 8.40
C GLN A 97 1.33 5.44 7.31
N ILE A 98 1.91 4.25 7.07
CA ILE A 98 1.33 3.26 6.15
C ILE A 98 -0.04 2.80 6.65
N MET A 99 -0.16 2.46 7.94
CA MET A 99 -1.44 2.05 8.55
C MET A 99 -2.50 3.16 8.49
N CYS A 100 -2.08 4.42 8.53
CA CYS A 100 -2.93 5.60 8.39
C CYS A 100 -3.24 6.00 6.93
N ALA A 101 -2.86 5.22 5.93
CA ALA A 101 -3.04 5.56 4.51
C ALA A 101 -4.49 5.95 4.14
N SER A 102 -5.48 5.34 4.79
CA SER A 102 -6.91 5.59 4.55
C SER A 102 -7.40 6.91 5.14
N CYS A 103 -6.66 7.50 6.08
CA CYS A 103 -6.90 8.83 6.60
C CYS A 103 -6.43 9.93 5.65
N SER A 104 -5.56 9.62 4.69
CA SER A 104 -5.11 10.59 3.68
C SER A 104 -6.27 11.02 2.78
N SER A 105 -6.38 12.32 2.50
CA SER A 105 -7.28 12.83 1.45
C SER A 105 -6.89 12.34 0.06
N GLN A 106 -5.65 11.90 -0.12
CA GLN A 106 -5.15 11.27 -1.34
C GLN A 106 -5.39 9.75 -1.36
N SER A 107 -6.06 9.18 -0.36
CA SER A 107 -6.30 7.73 -0.29
C SER A 107 -6.85 7.10 -1.59
N PRO A 108 -7.78 7.73 -2.35
CA PRO A 108 -8.25 7.15 -3.60
C PRO A 108 -7.14 7.03 -4.66
N ALA A 109 -6.17 7.95 -4.67
CA ALA A 109 -5.08 7.96 -5.63
C ALA A 109 -4.06 6.82 -5.41
N PHE A 110 -4.04 6.22 -4.22
CA PHE A 110 -3.19 5.06 -3.94
C PHE A 110 -3.81 3.75 -4.41
N LEU A 111 -5.05 3.75 -4.89
CA LEU A 111 -5.70 2.60 -5.48
C LEU A 111 -5.72 2.74 -7.00
N SER A 112 -5.06 1.81 -7.67
CA SER A 112 -5.09 1.74 -9.13
C SER A 112 -4.90 0.30 -9.59
N ARG A 113 -5.09 0.06 -10.89
CA ARG A 113 -4.88 -1.27 -11.49
C ARG A 113 -3.47 -1.80 -11.19
N PRO A 114 -3.30 -3.12 -11.02
CA PRO A 114 -1.98 -3.69 -10.84
C PRO A 114 -0.99 -3.25 -11.92
N VAL A 115 0.25 -2.95 -11.56
CA VAL A 115 1.34 -2.78 -12.55
C VAL A 115 1.81 -4.16 -12.97
N ASP A 116 2.04 -5.05 -12.02
CA ASP A 116 2.28 -6.48 -12.24
C ASP A 116 0.95 -7.26 -12.30
N THR A 117 0.31 -7.22 -13.47
CA THR A 117 -0.94 -7.96 -13.73
C THR A 117 -0.75 -9.48 -13.80
N ALA A 118 0.49 -9.97 -13.84
CA ALA A 118 0.76 -11.40 -13.83
C ALA A 118 0.78 -11.94 -12.40
N PHE A 119 1.30 -11.16 -11.44
CA PHE A 119 1.39 -11.54 -10.04
C PHE A 119 0.11 -11.24 -9.25
N PHE A 120 -0.54 -10.10 -9.48
CA PHE A 120 -1.76 -9.70 -8.77
C PHE A 120 -3.02 -10.03 -9.57
N GLY A 121 -3.95 -10.76 -8.94
CA GLY A 121 -5.20 -11.21 -9.58
C GLY A 121 -6.39 -10.25 -9.43
N GLY A 122 -6.26 -9.20 -8.62
CA GLY A 122 -7.31 -8.23 -8.34
C GLY A 122 -7.49 -7.15 -9.42
N THR A 123 -8.63 -6.45 -9.41
CA THR A 123 -8.89 -5.31 -10.31
C THR A 123 -8.16 -4.04 -9.90
N ALA A 124 -7.74 -3.96 -8.64
CA ALA A 124 -6.98 -2.85 -8.07
C ALA A 124 -6.03 -3.35 -6.97
N THR A 125 -4.98 -2.57 -6.76
CA THR A 125 -3.95 -2.79 -5.74
C THR A 125 -3.68 -1.47 -5.03
N PHE A 126 -3.36 -1.56 -3.74
CA PHE A 126 -2.85 -0.44 -2.96
C PHE A 126 -1.37 -0.22 -3.25
N LYS A 127 -1.01 0.97 -3.75
CA LYS A 127 0.34 1.31 -4.15
C LYS A 127 1.16 1.86 -2.98
N VAL A 128 2.27 1.21 -2.66
CA VAL A 128 3.26 1.71 -1.69
C VAL A 128 4.58 1.95 -2.40
N CYS A 129 5.21 3.10 -2.16
CA CYS A 129 6.48 3.41 -2.77
C CYS A 129 7.59 2.51 -2.21
N ALA A 130 8.49 2.02 -3.08
CA ALA A 130 9.55 1.08 -2.74
C ALA A 130 10.42 1.52 -1.57
N THR A 131 10.83 2.80 -1.52
CA THR A 131 11.62 3.31 -0.39
C THR A 131 10.86 3.30 0.91
N PHE A 132 9.54 3.52 0.86
CA PHE A 132 8.70 3.52 2.05
C PHE A 132 8.39 2.10 2.53
N ALA A 133 8.17 1.16 1.62
CA ALA A 133 8.04 -0.26 1.94
C ALA A 133 9.33 -0.84 2.54
N ALA A 134 10.50 -0.41 2.05
CA ALA A 134 11.80 -0.79 2.62
C ALA A 134 11.98 -0.26 4.05
N ALA A 135 11.52 0.97 4.34
CA ALA A 135 11.60 1.56 5.68
C ALA A 135 10.77 0.82 6.73
N VAL A 136 9.85 -0.05 6.33
CA VAL A 136 9.03 -0.89 7.22
C VAL A 136 9.32 -2.38 7.04
N ALA A 137 10.48 -2.73 6.51
CA ALA A 137 10.86 -4.13 6.35
C ALA A 137 10.76 -4.87 7.70
N PRO A 138 10.22 -6.11 7.72
CA PRO A 138 10.07 -6.92 8.93
C PRO A 138 11.33 -7.00 9.80
N THR A 139 12.50 -7.11 9.16
CA THR A 139 13.82 -7.16 9.82
C THR A 139 14.07 -6.00 10.77
N GLU A 140 13.49 -4.82 10.49
CA GLU A 140 13.63 -3.62 11.35
C GLU A 140 12.89 -3.75 12.70
N PHE A 141 12.12 -4.82 12.87
CA PHE A 141 11.35 -5.12 14.08
C PHE A 141 11.85 -6.38 14.80
N ASP A 142 12.81 -7.13 14.26
CA ASP A 142 13.29 -8.39 14.87
C ASP A 142 13.82 -8.20 16.30
N GLN A 143 14.46 -7.07 16.58
CA GLN A 143 15.02 -6.78 17.91
C GLN A 143 13.94 -6.59 18.99
N CYS A 144 12.72 -6.19 18.60
CA CYS A 144 11.65 -5.94 19.55
C CYS A 144 10.44 -6.88 19.37
N GLY A 145 10.47 -7.72 18.34
CA GLY A 145 9.47 -8.71 17.98
C GLY A 145 8.22 -8.06 17.38
N LEU A 146 7.37 -8.88 16.76
CA LEU A 146 6.02 -8.49 16.35
C LEU A 146 5.00 -9.49 16.90
N SER A 147 3.75 -9.07 16.99
CA SER A 147 2.64 -9.94 17.36
C SER A 147 1.74 -10.11 16.13
N GLN A 148 1.89 -11.23 15.42
CA GLN A 148 1.06 -11.52 14.27
C GLN A 148 -0.34 -11.88 14.77
N GLN A 149 -1.34 -11.16 14.27
CA GLN A 149 -2.73 -11.45 14.59
C GLN A 149 -3.23 -12.55 13.65
N ALA A 150 -3.76 -13.66 14.17
CA ALA A 150 -4.26 -14.69 13.28
C ALA A 150 -5.52 -14.25 12.51
N TYR A 151 -6.35 -13.37 13.09
CA TYR A 151 -7.48 -12.71 12.42
C TYR A 151 -7.74 -11.35 13.07
N ARG A 152 -7.79 -10.29 12.27
CA ARG A 152 -8.29 -8.98 12.73
C ARG A 152 -9.77 -9.07 13.08
N PHE A 153 -10.18 -8.25 14.04
CA PHE A 153 -11.57 -8.16 14.52
C PHE A 153 -12.15 -9.38 15.23
N SER A 154 -11.38 -10.44 15.47
CA SER A 154 -11.79 -11.54 16.35
C SER A 154 -11.25 -11.30 17.76
N PRO A 155 -12.10 -10.92 18.74
CA PRO A 155 -11.66 -10.60 20.09
C PRO A 155 -11.08 -11.80 20.86
N CYS A 156 -11.33 -13.02 20.37
CA CYS A 156 -10.89 -14.26 21.00
C CYS A 156 -9.71 -14.93 20.28
N THR A 157 -9.20 -14.32 19.21
CA THR A 157 -8.12 -14.94 18.44
C THR A 157 -6.77 -14.64 19.09
N PRO A 158 -5.94 -15.67 19.37
CA PRO A 158 -4.63 -15.45 19.96
C PRO A 158 -3.77 -14.59 19.04
N THR A 159 -3.07 -13.62 19.65
CA THR A 159 -1.97 -12.92 19.00
C THR A 159 -0.70 -13.73 19.21
N ASN A 160 -0.03 -14.10 18.13
CA ASN A 160 1.15 -14.95 18.20
C ASN A 160 2.40 -14.07 18.20
N PRO A 161 3.23 -14.08 19.26
CA PRO A 161 4.54 -13.44 19.18
C PRO A 161 5.35 -14.16 18.11
N VAL A 162 5.90 -13.40 17.17
CA VAL A 162 6.69 -13.91 16.05
C VAL A 162 8.01 -13.15 15.96
N SER A 163 9.06 -13.87 15.56
CA SER A 163 10.19 -13.23 14.91
C SER A 163 9.73 -12.79 13.52
N ALA A 164 10.02 -11.54 13.16
CA ALA A 164 9.51 -10.95 11.94
C ALA A 164 10.10 -11.66 10.71
N THR A 165 11.39 -11.98 10.74
CA THR A 165 12.06 -12.78 9.70
C THR A 165 11.60 -14.24 9.64
N ALA A 166 11.05 -14.80 10.72
CA ALA A 166 10.43 -16.12 10.70
C ALA A 166 9.03 -16.11 10.06
N ALA A 167 8.24 -15.06 10.31
CA ALA A 167 6.89 -14.92 9.76
C ALA A 167 6.88 -14.45 8.30
N TRP A 168 7.80 -13.57 7.92
CA TRP A 168 7.95 -12.98 6.58
C TRP A 168 9.40 -13.15 6.10
N PRO A 169 9.75 -14.32 5.54
CA PRO A 169 11.14 -14.66 5.24
C PRO A 169 11.73 -13.90 4.06
N ASP A 170 13.03 -13.64 4.11
CA ASP A 170 13.84 -13.03 3.03
C ASP A 170 14.41 -14.05 2.02
N SER A 171 14.00 -15.31 2.14
CA SER A 171 14.49 -16.41 1.32
C SER A 171 13.85 -16.51 -0.07
N CYS A 172 12.82 -15.72 -0.34
CA CYS A 172 12.15 -15.68 -1.63
C CYS A 172 13.05 -15.08 -2.70
N ARG A 173 13.23 -15.84 -3.78
CA ARG A 173 13.99 -15.42 -4.97
C ARG A 173 13.04 -15.26 -6.14
N ASP A 174 13.45 -14.46 -7.11
CA ASP A 174 12.76 -14.34 -8.39
C ASP A 174 12.47 -15.73 -8.98
N GLY A 175 11.22 -15.94 -9.41
CA GLY A 175 10.75 -17.22 -9.93
C GLY A 175 10.15 -18.16 -8.87
N MET A 176 10.16 -17.81 -7.59
CA MET A 176 9.47 -18.57 -6.52
C MET A 176 8.01 -18.11 -6.34
N TYR A 177 7.18 -18.96 -5.76
CA TYR A 177 5.80 -18.68 -5.40
C TYR A 177 5.71 -18.32 -3.92
N ILE A 178 4.96 -17.27 -3.61
CA ILE A 178 4.70 -16.83 -2.23
C ILE A 178 3.41 -17.47 -1.75
N CYS A 179 3.53 -18.36 -0.77
CA CYS A 179 2.41 -19.09 -0.19
C CYS A 179 2.23 -18.69 1.27
N GLN A 180 0.98 -18.58 1.71
CA GLN A 180 0.64 -18.35 3.12
C GLN A 180 -0.19 -19.52 3.61
N SER A 181 0.31 -20.26 4.60
CA SER A 181 -0.42 -21.39 5.15
C SER A 181 -1.73 -20.91 5.77
N LYS A 182 -2.87 -21.44 5.34
CA LYS A 182 -4.16 -21.10 5.97
C LYS A 182 -4.22 -21.50 7.45
N ALA A 183 -3.53 -22.56 7.83
CA ALA A 183 -3.55 -23.10 9.20
C ALA A 183 -2.71 -22.27 10.17
N THR A 184 -1.52 -21.83 9.75
CA THR A 184 -0.57 -21.13 10.63
C THR A 184 -0.41 -19.65 10.33
N GLN A 185 -0.93 -19.17 9.20
CA GLN A 185 -0.73 -17.82 8.65
C GLN A 185 0.74 -17.49 8.30
N ALA A 186 1.64 -18.48 8.36
CA ALA A 186 3.05 -18.29 8.05
C ALA A 186 3.27 -18.19 6.53
N PHE A 187 4.11 -17.23 6.11
CA PHE A 187 4.54 -17.12 4.72
C PHE A 187 5.70 -18.08 4.44
N SER A 188 5.74 -18.57 3.21
CA SER A 188 6.79 -19.46 2.71
C SER A 188 7.02 -19.24 1.22
N CYS A 189 8.23 -19.56 0.79
CA CYS A 189 8.67 -19.46 -0.59
C CYS A 189 8.78 -20.85 -1.19
N GLN A 190 8.06 -21.12 -2.26
CA GLN A 190 8.04 -22.44 -2.91
C GLN A 190 8.55 -22.34 -4.36
N THR A 191 9.17 -23.41 -4.85
CA THR A 191 9.57 -23.51 -6.26
C THR A 191 8.43 -23.98 -7.18
N THR A 192 7.29 -24.34 -6.59
CA THR A 192 6.08 -24.78 -7.28
C THR A 192 4.89 -23.91 -6.88
N PRO A 193 3.85 -23.81 -7.71
CA PRO A 193 2.62 -23.11 -7.37
C PRO A 193 2.07 -23.54 -6.01
N CYS A 194 1.56 -22.57 -5.25
CA CYS A 194 0.93 -22.82 -3.97
C CYS A 194 -0.31 -23.71 -4.17
N ALA A 195 -0.66 -24.48 -3.13
CA ALA A 195 -1.99 -25.06 -3.05
C ALA A 195 -3.03 -23.94 -3.10
N ALA A 196 -4.18 -24.18 -3.74
CA ALA A 196 -5.20 -23.15 -3.94
C ALA A 196 -5.67 -22.47 -2.63
N SER A 197 -5.64 -23.21 -1.51
CA SER A 197 -5.99 -22.69 -0.17
C SER A 197 -4.91 -21.83 0.48
N ASP A 198 -3.67 -21.87 -0.04
CA ASP A 198 -2.51 -21.19 0.51
C ASP A 198 -2.03 -20.02 -0.38
N VAL A 199 -2.81 -19.68 -1.40
CA VAL A 199 -2.57 -18.47 -2.21
C VAL A 199 -3.02 -17.25 -1.39
N PRO A 200 -2.12 -16.30 -1.09
CA PRO A 200 -2.50 -15.09 -0.38
C PRO A 200 -3.60 -14.30 -1.11
N THR A 201 -4.46 -13.63 -0.34
CA THR A 201 -5.57 -12.85 -0.91
C THR A 201 -5.04 -11.78 -1.87
N GLY A 202 -5.56 -11.78 -3.10
CA GLY A 202 -5.19 -10.84 -4.16
C GLY A 202 -4.02 -11.29 -5.05
N PHE A 203 -3.37 -12.43 -4.77
CA PHE A 203 -2.30 -12.98 -5.61
C PHE A 203 -2.87 -13.94 -6.65
N ALA A 204 -2.23 -14.01 -7.83
CA ALA A 204 -2.64 -14.85 -8.95
C ALA A 204 -1.97 -16.25 -8.96
N ASN A 205 -1.34 -16.65 -7.85
CA ASN A 205 -0.52 -17.86 -7.74
C ASN A 205 0.54 -17.95 -8.86
N ALA A 206 1.22 -16.84 -9.11
CA ALA A 206 2.29 -16.72 -10.09
C ALA A 206 3.65 -16.55 -9.41
N PRO A 207 4.76 -16.84 -10.10
CA PRO A 207 6.09 -16.57 -9.59
C PRO A 207 6.28 -15.09 -9.27
N CYS A 208 6.85 -14.78 -8.12
CA CYS A 208 7.24 -13.43 -7.74
C CYS A 208 8.48 -13.00 -8.55
N SER A 209 8.65 -11.68 -8.69
CA SER A 209 9.86 -11.04 -9.19
C SER A 209 10.09 -9.67 -8.52
N ASN A 210 11.35 -9.30 -8.32
CA ASN A 210 11.75 -7.99 -7.81
C ASN A 210 11.04 -7.63 -6.48
N PHE A 211 10.26 -6.54 -6.44
CA PHE A 211 9.61 -6.07 -5.22
C PHE A 211 8.59 -7.06 -4.64
N THR A 212 7.95 -7.88 -5.48
CA THR A 212 6.94 -8.84 -5.01
C THR A 212 7.56 -9.96 -4.17
N CYS A 213 8.84 -10.29 -4.37
CA CYS A 213 9.57 -11.31 -3.61
C CYS A 213 10.08 -10.84 -2.23
N THR A 214 9.92 -9.56 -1.89
CA THR A 214 10.53 -9.00 -0.69
C THR A 214 9.77 -9.36 0.60
N PRO A 215 10.44 -9.43 1.77
CA PRO A 215 9.77 -9.51 3.07
C PRO A 215 8.73 -8.42 3.29
N SER A 216 9.02 -7.19 2.86
CA SER A 216 8.07 -6.06 2.93
C SER A 216 6.79 -6.34 2.13
N SER A 217 6.89 -6.98 0.95
CA SER A 217 5.73 -7.38 0.16
C SER A 217 4.84 -8.35 0.94
N MET A 218 5.43 -9.38 1.56
CA MET A 218 4.67 -10.34 2.37
C MET A 218 4.04 -9.67 3.60
N PHE A 219 4.82 -8.86 4.32
CA PHE A 219 4.38 -8.19 5.54
C PHE A 219 3.25 -7.18 5.32
N LEU A 220 3.33 -6.41 4.23
CA LEU A 220 2.29 -5.47 3.84
C LEU A 220 1.08 -6.16 3.20
N ASN A 221 1.23 -7.39 2.69
CA ASN A 221 0.11 -8.19 2.20
C ASN A 221 -0.54 -9.09 3.25
N ASP A 222 0.04 -9.15 4.46
CA ASP A 222 -0.51 -9.92 5.57
C ASP A 222 -1.52 -9.10 6.38
N ASN A 223 -2.77 -9.58 6.44
CA ASN A 223 -3.82 -8.98 7.28
C ASN A 223 -3.49 -9.15 8.78
N GLY A 224 -2.73 -10.19 9.15
CA GLY A 224 -2.19 -10.36 10.50
C GLY A 224 -0.93 -9.54 10.79
N GLY A 225 -0.34 -8.96 9.74
CA GLY A 225 0.85 -8.12 9.77
C GLY A 225 0.52 -6.65 9.54
N ALA A 226 1.27 -6.01 8.64
CA ALA A 226 1.26 -4.57 8.42
C ALA A 226 0.29 -4.09 7.33
N LYS A 227 -0.59 -4.95 6.79
CA LYS A 227 -1.57 -4.46 5.80
C LYS A 227 -2.48 -3.40 6.43
N PRO A 228 -2.69 -2.22 5.83
CA PRO A 228 -3.59 -1.23 6.39
C PRO A 228 -5.04 -1.73 6.51
N VAL A 229 -5.69 -1.42 7.64
CA VAL A 229 -7.01 -1.96 8.04
C VAL A 229 -8.10 -1.77 6.97
N PHE A 230 -8.12 -0.62 6.31
CA PHE A 230 -9.15 -0.30 5.31
C PHE A 230 -8.76 -0.71 3.88
N TYR A 231 -7.63 -1.38 3.71
CA TYR A 231 -7.13 -1.86 2.42
C TYR A 231 -7.10 -3.40 2.34
N GLU A 232 -7.74 -4.10 3.27
CA GLU A 232 -7.68 -5.56 3.38
C GLU A 232 -8.19 -6.31 2.15
N ASP A 233 -9.15 -5.71 1.44
CA ASP A 233 -9.70 -6.23 0.18
C ASP A 233 -8.76 -6.06 -1.02
N PHE A 234 -7.67 -5.30 -0.87
CA PHE A 234 -6.72 -5.01 -1.93
C PHE A 234 -5.35 -5.64 -1.61
N ALA A 235 -4.73 -6.23 -2.62
CA ALA A 235 -3.31 -6.55 -2.51
C ALA A 235 -2.49 -5.27 -2.46
N VAL A 236 -1.43 -5.28 -1.67
CA VAL A 236 -0.45 -4.20 -1.60
C VAL A 236 0.62 -4.46 -2.65
N GLU A 237 0.75 -3.53 -3.59
CA GLU A 237 1.75 -3.57 -4.62
C GLU A 237 2.83 -2.52 -4.34
N ILE A 238 4.05 -2.99 -4.16
CA ILE A 238 5.22 -2.14 -4.02
C ILE A 238 5.66 -1.70 -5.41
N VAL A 239 5.68 -0.39 -5.66
CA VAL A 239 6.03 0.20 -6.95
C VAL A 239 7.22 1.15 -6.81
N PRO A 240 7.97 1.43 -7.91
CA PRO A 240 8.97 2.49 -7.89
C PRO A 240 8.39 3.80 -7.38
N ASP A 241 9.21 4.56 -6.65
CA ASP A 241 8.76 5.81 -6.04
C ASP A 241 8.22 6.80 -7.09
N SER A 242 7.01 7.30 -6.83
CA SER A 242 6.28 8.22 -7.70
C SER A 242 5.26 9.03 -6.88
N GLU A 243 4.51 9.90 -7.53
CA GLU A 243 3.40 10.64 -6.91
C GLU A 243 2.10 9.83 -6.78
N HIS A 244 2.05 8.62 -7.35
CA HIS A 244 0.88 7.74 -7.36
C HIS A 244 0.98 6.55 -6.40
N CYS A 245 1.96 6.57 -5.50
CA CYS A 245 2.12 5.60 -4.43
C CYS A 245 2.20 6.31 -3.08
N LEU A 246 1.85 5.58 -2.03
CA LEU A 246 2.05 6.09 -0.68
C LEU A 246 3.54 6.15 -0.36
N GLY A 247 4.05 7.36 -0.14
CA GLY A 247 5.38 7.64 0.37
C GLY A 247 5.35 8.26 1.78
N PRO A 248 6.51 8.71 2.28
CA PRO A 248 6.60 9.42 3.56
C PRO A 248 5.66 10.63 3.59
N VAL A 249 4.88 10.76 4.66
CA VAL A 249 3.88 11.82 4.80
C VAL A 249 4.50 12.99 5.56
N ALA A 250 4.41 14.18 4.97
CA ALA A 250 4.84 15.42 5.62
C ALA A 250 3.90 15.78 6.79
N ALA A 251 4.31 16.75 7.61
CA ALA A 251 3.54 17.14 8.80
C ALA A 251 2.14 17.71 8.48
N ASP A 252 1.93 18.16 7.23
CA ASP A 252 0.65 18.69 6.73
C ASP A 252 -0.29 17.62 6.17
N GLY A 253 0.10 16.34 6.23
CA GLY A 253 -0.70 15.23 5.72
C GLY A 253 -0.59 15.02 4.22
N SER A 254 0.21 15.83 3.52
CA SER A 254 0.58 15.54 2.13
C SER A 254 1.54 14.36 2.09
N SER A 255 1.28 13.39 1.20
CA SER A 255 2.30 12.40 0.89
C SER A 255 3.37 13.13 0.11
N ALA A 256 4.60 13.14 0.62
CA ALA A 256 5.70 13.65 -0.17
C ALA A 256 5.83 12.71 -1.36
N ALA A 257 5.44 13.18 -2.55
CA ALA A 257 6.01 12.63 -3.77
C ALA A 257 7.51 12.57 -3.50
N VAL A 258 8.12 11.38 -3.64
CA VAL A 258 9.58 11.26 -3.62
C VAL A 258 10.07 11.98 -4.86
N ARG A 259 10.07 13.32 -4.82
CA ARG A 259 10.96 14.13 -5.63
C ARG A 259 12.31 13.55 -5.28
N ARG A 260 12.98 12.90 -6.25
CA ARG A 260 14.36 12.45 -6.11
C ARG A 260 15.13 13.59 -5.45
N ALA A 261 15.31 13.49 -4.14
CA ALA A 261 16.12 14.41 -3.39
C ALA A 261 17.53 13.99 -3.74
N GLY A 262 18.07 14.55 -4.83
CA GLY A 262 19.48 14.86 -4.83
C GLY A 262 19.71 15.62 -3.53
N TRP A 263 20.46 15.00 -2.62
CA TRP A 263 20.85 15.60 -1.36
C TRP A 263 21.44 16.99 -1.62
N ASN A 264 20.65 18.03 -1.40
CA ASN A 264 21.19 19.35 -1.13
C ASN A 264 21.07 19.53 0.38
N SER A 265 22.12 19.10 1.08
CA SER A 265 22.39 19.52 2.45
C SER A 265 22.25 21.03 2.52
N ILE A 266 21.25 21.52 3.25
CA ILE A 266 21.19 22.92 3.64
C ILE A 266 22.30 23.12 4.66
N VAL A 267 23.46 23.55 4.20
CA VAL A 267 24.51 24.09 5.07
C VAL A 267 24.02 25.47 5.51
N VAL A 268 23.48 25.55 6.73
CA VAL A 268 23.23 26.83 7.39
C VAL A 268 24.59 27.41 7.78
N VAL A 269 25.14 28.28 6.94
CA VAL A 269 26.31 29.09 7.29
C VAL A 269 25.83 30.17 8.25
N VAL A 270 26.07 29.98 9.55
CA VAL A 270 25.92 31.04 10.55
C VAL A 270 27.10 31.98 10.36
N ALA A 271 26.88 33.13 9.72
CA ALA A 271 27.86 34.20 9.64
C ALA A 271 27.98 34.86 11.03
N LEU A 272 29.04 34.53 11.76
CA LEU A 272 29.47 35.29 12.94
C LEU A 272 30.04 36.63 12.46
N GLY A 273 29.22 37.68 12.52
CA GLY A 273 29.66 39.05 12.28
C GLY A 273 30.56 39.53 13.42
N SER A 274 31.87 39.59 13.18
CA SER A 274 32.81 40.26 14.06
C SER A 274 32.62 41.78 13.97
N ALA A 275 32.12 42.40 15.03
CA ALA A 275 32.09 43.85 15.18
C ALA A 275 33.52 44.38 15.40
N MET A 276 34.07 45.09 14.41
CA MET A 276 35.21 45.99 14.66
C MET A 276 34.67 47.30 15.21
N ARG A 277 35.07 47.65 16.44
CA ARG A 277 34.90 48.99 17.02
C ARG A 277 35.94 49.92 16.39
N GLY A 278 35.49 51.09 15.93
CA GLY A 278 36.33 52.27 15.76
C GLY A 278 36.57 52.99 17.08
#